data_AF-A0A2J8V019-F1
#
_entry.id   AF-A0A2J8V019-F1
#
_cell.length_a   1.000
_cell.length_b   1.000
_cell.length_c   1.000
_cell.angle_alpha   90.00
_cell.angle_beta   90.00
_cell.angle_gamma   90.00
#
_symmetry.space_group_name_H-M   'P 1'
#
loop_
_entity.id
_entity.type
_entity.pdbx_description
1 polymer ?
#
loop_
_entity_poly.entity_id
_entity_poly.type
_entity_poly.pdbx_seq_one_letter_code
_entity_poly.pdbx_strand_id
1 'polypeptide(L)'
;MEVGSEEEKWEKLDAEFDHFVVDMKPFVLKLPHRTERQRCALWIRKLCEPSGTGAGIMGRKNRNLYAKLLLHMLKRGVLEGPFTHRPEPGTLKILPSYMSIYFDEPNPARAKVSSPEGLPAWVLGELETSEHKLNESWKLSSGEDNTLVQSPTDVYSREQYTGKLRMRSHSLSPTHSEDGQNITPKICEVYSKKSPVSLDDSDIEARLNSWNLGIENPRYLRQKPIPVSLMTPKFSLRKSSSFHDDHFLSRVREKELDMKTKMMEAKFHEEKLKLQQKHDADVQKILERKNNEIEELKTLYRSKQHETEETIRKLEKKVQTLIRDCQVIRETKEDQIAELKKICEQSTESLNNDWEKKLHNAVAEMEQEKFDLQKQHTENIQELLEDTNVRLNKMESEYMAQTQSTNHMIKELEARVQQLTGEAENSNLQRQKLIQEKAELERCYQITCSELQEVKARRNTLHKEKDHLVNDYEQNMKLLQTKYDADINLLKQEHALSASKASSMIEELEQNVCQLKQQLQESELQGKQQLRDQENKFQMEKSHLKHTYEKKAHDLQSELDKGKE
;
A
#
# COMPACT_ATOMS: atom_id res chain seq x y z
N MET A 1 -48.28 -7.19 10.67
CA MET A 1 -47.86 -8.55 10.26
C MET A 1 -47.24 -8.40 8.88
N GLU A 2 -46.01 -7.89 8.82
CA GLU A 2 -45.24 -7.69 7.59
C GLU A 2 -44.44 -8.97 7.31
N VAL A 3 -45.05 -9.93 6.62
CA VAL A 3 -44.34 -11.14 6.16
C VAL A 3 -43.93 -10.99 4.68
N GLY A 4 -44.34 -9.90 4.00
CA GLY A 4 -44.17 -9.74 2.55
C GLY A 4 -42.83 -9.20 2.03
N SER A 5 -41.87 -8.82 2.88
CA SER A 5 -40.62 -8.17 2.42
C SER A 5 -39.49 -9.13 2.04
N GLU A 6 -39.41 -10.29 2.69
CA GLU A 6 -38.33 -11.27 2.44
C GLU A 6 -38.70 -12.26 1.35
N GLU A 7 -39.96 -12.67 1.29
CA GLU A 7 -40.46 -13.61 0.28
C GLU A 7 -40.37 -13.02 -1.13
N GLU A 8 -40.73 -11.74 -1.31
CA GLU A 8 -40.58 -11.04 -2.59
C GLU A 8 -39.10 -10.93 -3.03
N LYS A 9 -38.17 -10.79 -2.08
CA LYS A 9 -36.72 -10.79 -2.37
C LYS A 9 -36.21 -12.18 -2.77
N TRP A 10 -36.79 -13.25 -2.21
CA TRP A 10 -36.46 -14.61 -2.62
C TRP A 10 -36.97 -14.90 -4.02
N GLU A 11 -38.22 -14.54 -4.32
CA GLU A 11 -38.82 -14.68 -5.65
C GLU A 11 -38.01 -13.96 -6.72
N LYS A 12 -37.55 -12.73 -6.45
CA LYS A 12 -36.67 -11.99 -7.37
C LYS A 12 -35.33 -12.69 -7.63
N LEU A 13 -34.69 -13.22 -6.59
CA LEU A 13 -33.42 -13.94 -6.72
C LEU A 13 -33.58 -15.32 -7.37
N ASP A 14 -34.70 -15.99 -7.15
CA ASP A 14 -35.02 -17.28 -7.78
C ASP A 14 -35.35 -17.07 -9.27
N ALA A 15 -36.11 -16.03 -9.62
CA ALA A 15 -36.36 -15.65 -11.02
C ALA A 15 -35.07 -15.25 -11.77
N GLU A 16 -34.18 -14.49 -11.14
CA GLU A 16 -32.87 -14.14 -11.71
C GLU A 16 -32.02 -15.40 -11.98
N PHE A 17 -32.05 -16.37 -11.06
CA PHE A 17 -31.35 -17.64 -11.22
C PHE A 17 -31.91 -18.46 -12.39
N ASP A 18 -33.23 -18.55 -12.52
CA ASP A 18 -33.89 -19.27 -13.61
C ASP A 18 -33.49 -18.69 -14.98
N HIS A 19 -33.37 -17.36 -15.09
CA HIS A 19 -32.83 -16.72 -16.28
C HIS A 19 -31.41 -17.18 -16.61
N PHE A 20 -30.51 -17.23 -15.61
CA PHE A 20 -29.14 -17.72 -15.84
C PHE A 20 -29.10 -19.18 -16.30
N VAL A 21 -29.92 -20.06 -15.72
CA VAL A 21 -29.96 -21.48 -16.09
C VAL A 21 -30.44 -21.67 -17.54
N VAL A 22 -31.47 -20.92 -17.95
CA VAL A 22 -31.97 -20.93 -19.34
C VAL A 22 -30.88 -20.45 -20.30
N ASP A 23 -30.19 -19.36 -19.96
CA ASP A 23 -29.13 -18.78 -20.77
C ASP A 23 -27.90 -19.68 -20.91
N MET A 24 -27.59 -20.49 -19.90
CA MET A 24 -26.46 -21.44 -19.95
C MET A 24 -26.69 -22.59 -20.94
N LYS A 25 -27.94 -23.06 -21.07
CA LYS A 25 -28.31 -24.25 -21.85
C LYS A 25 -27.68 -24.30 -23.26
N PRO A 26 -27.78 -23.26 -24.12
CA PRO A 26 -27.18 -23.29 -25.44
C PRO A 26 -25.64 -23.39 -25.41
N PHE A 27 -24.98 -22.81 -24.41
CA PHE A 27 -23.51 -22.83 -24.32
C PHE A 27 -23.00 -24.17 -23.77
N VAL A 28 -23.68 -24.75 -22.77
CA VAL A 28 -23.34 -26.08 -22.25
C VAL A 28 -23.49 -27.14 -23.34
N LEU A 29 -24.54 -27.08 -24.17
CA LEU A 29 -24.73 -28.03 -25.27
C LEU A 29 -23.69 -27.87 -26.39
N LYS A 30 -23.10 -26.68 -26.55
CA LYS A 30 -22.05 -26.38 -27.54
C LYS A 30 -20.64 -26.77 -27.10
N LEU A 31 -20.43 -27.18 -25.85
CA LEU A 31 -19.10 -27.56 -25.35
C LEU A 31 -18.56 -28.83 -26.06
N PRO A 32 -17.34 -28.79 -26.61
CA PRO A 32 -16.78 -29.88 -27.41
C PRO A 32 -16.50 -31.13 -26.55
N HIS A 33 -16.02 -30.94 -25.31
CA HIS A 33 -15.65 -32.05 -24.43
C HIS A 33 -16.83 -32.58 -23.61
N ARG A 34 -17.09 -33.89 -23.72
CA ARG A 34 -18.15 -34.57 -22.95
C ARG A 34 -17.95 -34.47 -21.43
N THR A 35 -16.69 -34.48 -20.97
CA THR A 35 -16.33 -34.34 -19.55
C THR A 35 -16.62 -32.95 -18.99
N GLU A 36 -16.44 -31.90 -19.78
CA GLU A 36 -16.84 -30.53 -19.44
C GLU A 36 -18.35 -30.38 -19.35
N ARG A 37 -19.09 -30.92 -20.33
CA ARG A 37 -20.56 -30.96 -20.29
C ARG A 37 -21.09 -31.64 -19.03
N GLN A 38 -20.48 -32.77 -18.65
CA GLN A 38 -20.84 -33.48 -17.43
C GLN A 38 -20.51 -32.68 -16.16
N ARG A 39 -19.36 -31.98 -16.12
CA ARG A 39 -18.99 -31.11 -14.98
C ARG A 39 -19.95 -29.93 -14.85
N CYS A 40 -20.27 -29.24 -15.94
CA CYS A 40 -21.25 -28.15 -15.95
C CYS A 40 -22.62 -28.64 -15.48
N ALA A 41 -23.07 -29.81 -15.93
CA ALA A 41 -24.33 -30.40 -15.49
C ALA A 41 -24.33 -30.69 -13.97
N LEU A 42 -23.21 -31.17 -13.40
CA LEU A 42 -23.08 -31.38 -11.95
C LEU A 42 -23.13 -30.06 -11.18
N TRP A 43 -22.49 -29.01 -11.69
CA TRP A 43 -22.54 -27.67 -11.09
C TRP A 43 -23.92 -27.04 -11.18
N ILE A 44 -24.60 -27.10 -12.32
CA ILE A 44 -25.97 -26.63 -12.48
C ILE A 44 -26.90 -27.38 -11.53
N ARG A 45 -26.76 -28.71 -11.44
CA ARG A 45 -27.54 -29.51 -10.47
C ARG A 45 -27.31 -29.05 -9.04
N LYS A 46 -26.07 -28.82 -8.63
CA LYS A 46 -25.76 -28.29 -7.28
C LYS A 46 -26.36 -26.90 -7.04
N LEU A 47 -26.34 -26.02 -8.05
CA LEU A 47 -26.94 -24.70 -7.93
C LEU A 47 -28.48 -24.78 -7.84
N CYS A 48 -29.10 -25.79 -8.45
CA CYS A 48 -30.53 -26.06 -8.32
C CYS A 48 -30.91 -26.76 -7.00
N GLU A 49 -29.96 -27.28 -6.21
CA GLU A 49 -30.25 -27.97 -4.95
C GLU A 49 -30.57 -26.96 -3.83
N PRO A 50 -31.78 -27.01 -3.20
CA PRO A 50 -32.16 -26.08 -2.13
C PRO A 50 -31.23 -26.19 -0.90
N SER A 51 -30.75 -27.39 -0.62
CA SER A 51 -29.83 -27.69 0.49
C SER A 51 -28.39 -27.22 0.23
N GLY A 52 -28.01 -27.05 -1.05
CA GLY A 52 -26.66 -26.64 -1.45
C GLY A 52 -26.44 -25.13 -1.41
N THR A 53 -27.51 -24.33 -1.55
CA THR A 53 -27.47 -22.86 -1.70
C THR A 53 -27.20 -22.10 -0.39
N GLY A 54 -27.38 -22.75 0.77
CA GLY A 54 -27.31 -22.09 2.08
C GLY A 54 -28.63 -21.38 2.44
N ALA A 55 -28.92 -21.24 3.74
CA ALA A 55 -30.18 -20.66 4.20
C ALA A 55 -30.23 -19.13 4.03
N GLY A 56 -31.37 -18.60 3.60
CA GLY A 56 -31.65 -17.15 3.55
C GLY A 56 -31.23 -16.43 2.26
N ILE A 57 -31.26 -15.09 2.30
CA ILE A 57 -30.98 -14.20 1.16
C ILE A 57 -29.52 -14.32 0.69
N MET A 58 -28.58 -14.45 1.63
CA MET A 58 -27.14 -14.50 1.34
C MET A 58 -26.77 -15.75 0.53
N GLY A 59 -27.37 -16.90 0.86
CA GLY A 59 -27.17 -18.14 0.11
C GLY A 59 -27.62 -18.02 -1.35
N ARG A 60 -28.84 -17.51 -1.58
CA ARG A 60 -29.39 -17.27 -2.93
C ARG A 60 -28.55 -16.29 -3.74
N LYS A 61 -28.06 -15.21 -3.12
CA LYS A 61 -27.11 -14.27 -3.78
C LYS A 61 -25.82 -14.97 -4.19
N ASN A 62 -25.24 -15.81 -3.31
CA ASN A 62 -24.04 -16.57 -3.63
C ASN A 62 -24.29 -17.56 -4.79
N ARG A 63 -25.41 -18.29 -4.79
CA ARG A 63 -25.82 -19.15 -5.92
C ARG A 63 -25.91 -18.36 -7.21
N ASN A 64 -26.55 -17.19 -7.21
CA ASN A 64 -26.69 -16.34 -8.40
C ASN A 64 -25.34 -15.85 -8.90
N LEU A 65 -24.39 -15.54 -8.01
CA LEU A 65 -23.01 -15.19 -8.39
C LEU A 65 -22.28 -16.35 -9.07
N TYR A 66 -22.37 -17.56 -8.52
CA TYR A 66 -21.82 -18.75 -9.17
C TYR A 66 -22.47 -19.02 -10.54
N ALA A 67 -23.79 -18.82 -10.64
CA ALA A 67 -24.51 -18.97 -11.90
C ALA A 67 -24.04 -17.93 -12.93
N LYS A 68 -23.97 -16.66 -12.54
CA LYS A 68 -23.48 -15.58 -13.41
C LYS A 68 -22.05 -15.84 -13.88
N LEU A 69 -21.17 -16.31 -13.00
CA LEU A 69 -19.78 -16.63 -13.32
C LEU A 69 -19.69 -17.82 -14.30
N LEU A 70 -20.45 -18.89 -14.05
CA LEU A 70 -20.50 -20.05 -14.94
C LEU A 70 -20.99 -19.65 -16.33
N LEU A 71 -22.03 -18.83 -16.42
CA LEU A 71 -22.54 -18.33 -17.69
C LEU A 71 -21.50 -17.49 -18.44
N HIS A 72 -20.75 -16.65 -17.72
CA HIS A 72 -19.68 -15.85 -18.31
C HIS A 72 -18.56 -16.73 -18.91
N MET A 73 -18.08 -17.71 -18.14
CA MET A 73 -17.05 -18.65 -18.59
C MET A 73 -17.53 -19.51 -19.77
N LEU A 74 -18.80 -19.93 -19.76
CA LEU A 74 -19.43 -20.65 -20.87
C LEU A 74 -19.54 -19.81 -22.14
N LYS A 75 -19.81 -18.50 -22.03
CA LYS A 75 -19.83 -17.58 -23.18
C LYS A 75 -18.45 -17.41 -23.82
N ARG A 76 -17.38 -17.48 -23.02
CA ARG A 76 -15.99 -17.43 -23.49
C ARG A 76 -15.47 -18.77 -24.03
N GLY A 77 -16.09 -19.88 -23.64
CA GLY A 77 -15.65 -21.22 -24.00
C GLY A 77 -14.47 -21.73 -23.18
N VAL A 78 -14.14 -21.09 -22.06
CA VAL A 78 -13.04 -21.47 -21.17
C VAL A 78 -13.57 -21.61 -19.74
N LEU A 79 -13.47 -22.80 -19.16
CA LEU A 79 -13.90 -23.09 -17.79
C LEU A 79 -12.69 -23.08 -16.86
N GLU A 80 -12.65 -22.11 -15.93
CA GLU A 80 -11.55 -21.92 -14.98
C GLU A 80 -12.06 -21.94 -13.52
N GLY A 81 -11.12 -22.00 -12.57
CA GLY A 81 -11.43 -21.93 -11.14
C GLY A 81 -12.34 -23.08 -10.67
N PRO A 82 -13.43 -22.82 -9.92
CA PRO A 82 -14.23 -23.85 -9.27
C PRO A 82 -14.85 -24.86 -10.25
N PHE A 83 -15.09 -24.47 -11.51
CA PHE A 83 -15.75 -25.32 -12.50
C PHE A 83 -14.81 -26.34 -13.17
N THR A 84 -13.50 -26.24 -12.92
CA THR A 84 -12.52 -27.25 -13.35
C THR A 84 -12.62 -28.52 -12.51
N HIS A 85 -13.21 -28.46 -11.33
CA HIS A 85 -13.35 -29.59 -10.41
C HIS A 85 -14.83 -29.98 -10.26
N ARG A 86 -15.10 -31.19 -9.76
CA ARG A 86 -16.47 -31.54 -9.36
C ARG A 86 -16.87 -30.69 -8.15
N PRO A 87 -18.14 -30.26 -8.07
CA PRO A 87 -18.59 -29.51 -6.91
C PRO A 87 -18.47 -30.34 -5.63
N GLU A 88 -17.88 -29.77 -4.58
CA GLU A 88 -17.76 -30.43 -3.27
C GLU A 88 -19.14 -30.71 -2.64
N PRO A 89 -19.34 -31.80 -1.90
CA PRO A 89 -20.57 -32.04 -1.14
C PRO A 89 -20.78 -30.98 -0.04
N GLY A 90 -22.04 -30.61 0.25
CA GLY A 90 -22.38 -29.64 1.28
C GLY A 90 -22.71 -28.24 0.74
N THR A 91 -22.74 -27.25 1.64
CA THR A 91 -23.13 -25.87 1.31
C THR A 91 -22.16 -25.21 0.32
N LEU A 92 -22.68 -24.35 -0.54
CA LEU A 92 -21.91 -23.54 -1.49
C LEU A 92 -20.99 -22.60 -0.70
N LYS A 93 -19.67 -22.82 -0.82
CA LYS A 93 -18.64 -21.91 -0.33
C LYS A 93 -18.88 -20.52 -0.91
N ILE A 94 -18.52 -19.49 -0.17
CA ILE A 94 -18.61 -18.10 -0.64
C ILE A 94 -17.63 -17.93 -1.79
N LEU A 95 -18.10 -17.34 -2.90
CA LEU A 95 -17.25 -17.09 -4.06
C LEU A 95 -16.11 -16.14 -3.65
N PRO A 96 -14.83 -16.52 -3.84
CA PRO A 96 -13.70 -15.66 -3.48
C PRO A 96 -13.74 -14.31 -4.22
N SER A 97 -13.37 -13.23 -3.53
CA SER A 97 -13.43 -11.86 -4.07
C SER A 97 -12.70 -11.69 -5.40
N TYR A 98 -11.54 -12.32 -5.58
CA TYR A 98 -10.76 -12.24 -6.83
C TYR A 98 -11.51 -12.78 -8.07
N MET A 99 -12.58 -13.56 -7.91
CA MET A 99 -13.41 -14.03 -9.03
C MET A 99 -14.34 -12.94 -9.58
N SER A 100 -14.45 -11.78 -8.92
CA SER A 100 -15.22 -10.66 -9.45
C SER A 100 -14.60 -10.03 -10.70
N ILE A 101 -13.29 -10.22 -10.92
CA ILE A 101 -12.57 -9.71 -12.10
C ILE A 101 -13.19 -10.19 -13.42
N TYR A 102 -13.80 -11.37 -13.41
CA TYR A 102 -14.48 -11.94 -14.58
C TYR A 102 -15.80 -11.21 -14.91
N PHE A 103 -16.31 -10.36 -14.03
CA PHE A 103 -17.51 -9.55 -14.31
C PHE A 103 -17.18 -8.19 -14.93
N ASP A 104 -15.94 -7.71 -14.79
CA ASP A 104 -15.49 -6.38 -15.25
C ASP A 104 -14.72 -6.44 -16.59
N GLU A 105 -14.44 -7.64 -17.09
CA GLU A 105 -13.69 -7.85 -18.35
C GLU A 105 -14.61 -7.61 -19.58
N PRO A 106 -14.28 -6.68 -20.50
CA PRO A 106 -15.14 -6.35 -21.63
C PRO A 106 -15.30 -7.55 -22.56
N ASN A 107 -16.57 -7.89 -22.86
CA ASN A 107 -16.93 -9.00 -23.74
C ASN A 107 -16.19 -8.89 -25.09
N PRO A 108 -15.35 -9.87 -25.47
CA PRO A 108 -14.55 -9.80 -26.70
C PRO A 108 -15.42 -9.74 -27.98
N ALA A 109 -16.71 -10.04 -27.88
CA ALA A 109 -17.65 -9.91 -29.00
C ALA A 109 -18.02 -8.45 -29.35
N ARG A 110 -17.67 -7.45 -28.52
CA ARG A 110 -18.03 -6.03 -28.76
C ARG A 110 -16.84 -5.09 -28.99
N ALA A 111 -15.60 -5.56 -28.95
CA ALA A 111 -14.41 -4.75 -29.17
C ALA A 111 -14.07 -4.58 -30.67
N LYS A 112 -14.98 -3.94 -31.41
CA LYS A 112 -14.65 -3.29 -32.69
C LYS A 112 -15.33 -1.94 -32.65
N VAL A 113 -14.58 -0.87 -32.90
CA VAL A 113 -14.94 0.56 -32.80
C VAL A 113 -14.62 1.21 -31.44
N SER A 114 -13.32 1.37 -31.16
CA SER A 114 -12.76 2.61 -30.59
C SER A 114 -11.23 2.57 -30.71
N SER A 115 -10.66 3.60 -31.34
CA SER A 115 -9.22 3.80 -31.58
C SER A 115 -8.41 3.77 -30.27
N PRO A 116 -7.17 3.21 -30.24
CA PRO A 116 -6.34 3.17 -29.05
C PRO A 116 -5.46 4.42 -28.99
N GLU A 117 -5.97 5.51 -28.46
CA GLU A 117 -5.17 6.71 -28.17
C GLU A 117 -5.34 7.03 -26.69
N GLY A 118 -4.43 6.53 -25.85
CA GLY A 118 -4.53 6.76 -24.41
C GLY A 118 -3.73 5.80 -23.52
N LEU A 119 -2.50 5.46 -23.90
CA LEU A 119 -1.57 4.82 -22.97
C LEU A 119 -0.36 5.75 -22.74
N PRO A 120 -0.04 6.12 -21.48
CA PRO A 120 1.08 6.99 -21.16
C PRO A 120 2.43 6.39 -21.56
N ALA A 121 3.38 7.25 -21.94
CA ALA A 121 4.70 6.87 -22.47
C ALA A 121 5.55 5.96 -21.55
N TRP A 122 5.31 5.92 -20.24
CA TRP A 122 6.01 5.01 -19.33
C TRP A 122 5.57 3.55 -19.47
N VAL A 123 4.40 3.28 -20.07
CA VAL A 123 3.89 1.92 -20.34
C VAL A 123 4.47 1.34 -21.65
N LEU A 124 4.89 2.20 -22.58
CA LEU A 124 5.49 1.79 -23.86
C LEU A 124 7.01 1.64 -23.79
N GLY A 125 7.67 2.22 -22.79
CA GLY A 125 9.13 2.25 -22.69
C GLY A 125 9.81 0.93 -22.30
N GLU A 126 9.08 -0.03 -21.70
CA GLU A 126 9.69 -1.24 -21.12
C GLU A 126 9.34 -2.55 -21.84
N LEU A 127 8.57 -2.51 -22.94
CA LEU A 127 8.13 -3.72 -23.66
C LEU A 127 8.69 -3.87 -25.10
N GLU A 128 9.57 -2.97 -25.57
CA GLU A 128 10.15 -3.05 -26.93
C GLU A 128 11.63 -3.49 -27.00
N THR A 129 12.25 -3.92 -25.89
CA THR A 129 13.66 -4.34 -25.89
C THR A 129 13.89 -5.71 -25.26
N SER A 130 13.16 -6.75 -25.68
CA SER A 130 13.62 -8.13 -25.44
C SER A 130 12.89 -9.18 -26.28
N GLU A 131 13.31 -9.34 -27.55
CA GLU A 131 13.22 -10.63 -28.24
C GLU A 131 14.45 -10.83 -29.13
N HIS A 132 15.48 -11.52 -28.62
CA HIS A 132 15.97 -12.79 -29.17
C HIS A 132 17.40 -13.16 -28.73
N LYS A 133 17.50 -14.42 -28.28
CA LYS A 133 18.63 -15.37 -28.32
C LYS A 133 19.50 -15.60 -27.07
N LEU A 134 19.30 -16.82 -26.56
CA LEU A 134 20.25 -17.82 -26.05
C LEU A 134 20.78 -17.56 -24.63
N ASN A 135 20.35 -18.34 -23.63
CA ASN A 135 20.71 -19.74 -23.34
C ASN A 135 22.21 -19.92 -23.02
N GLU A 136 22.44 -20.56 -21.86
CA GLU A 136 23.69 -21.10 -21.32
C GLU A 136 24.63 -20.16 -20.53
N SER A 137 24.67 -20.44 -19.22
CA SER A 137 25.86 -20.97 -18.53
C SER A 137 26.34 -20.16 -17.33
N TRP A 138 26.56 -20.92 -16.27
CA TRP A 138 27.00 -20.53 -14.95
C TRP A 138 28.53 -20.39 -14.91
N LYS A 139 29.02 -19.44 -14.09
CA LYS A 139 30.16 -19.52 -13.15
C LYS A 139 31.21 -18.39 -13.24
N LEU A 140 31.26 -17.64 -12.14
CA LEU A 140 32.42 -17.19 -11.32
C LEU A 140 33.83 -17.14 -11.95
N SER A 141 34.48 -15.96 -11.86
CA SER A 141 35.88 -15.72 -11.41
C SER A 141 36.22 -14.22 -11.54
N SER A 142 36.46 -13.47 -10.44
CA SER A 142 37.77 -13.09 -9.84
C SER A 142 38.46 -11.87 -10.50
N GLY A 143 38.82 -10.87 -9.66
CA GLY A 143 39.83 -9.86 -9.99
C GLY A 143 39.58 -8.49 -9.36
N GLU A 144 40.07 -8.28 -8.14
CA GLU A 144 40.34 -6.95 -7.56
C GLU A 144 41.42 -6.23 -8.41
N ASP A 145 41.32 -4.90 -8.65
CA ASP A 145 41.91 -3.86 -7.78
C ASP A 145 42.04 -2.47 -8.47
N ASN A 146 41.68 -1.43 -7.70
CA ASN A 146 42.36 -0.14 -7.48
C ASN A 146 42.43 1.08 -8.47
N THR A 147 41.73 2.15 -8.02
CA THR A 147 42.12 3.56 -7.72
C THR A 147 42.43 4.72 -8.72
N LEU A 148 41.94 5.91 -8.29
CA LEU A 148 42.36 7.33 -8.46
C LEU A 148 41.95 8.11 -9.75
N VAL A 149 41.03 9.11 -9.69
CA VAL A 149 41.13 10.53 -9.24
C VAL A 149 41.40 11.53 -10.39
N GLN A 150 40.48 12.51 -10.54
CA GLN A 150 40.67 13.97 -10.45
C GLN A 150 39.86 14.78 -11.49
N SER A 151 39.01 15.66 -10.97
CA SER A 151 38.40 16.84 -11.61
C SER A 151 39.41 18.00 -11.76
N PRO A 152 39.12 19.03 -12.57
CA PRO A 152 38.77 20.32 -11.96
C PRO A 152 37.74 21.19 -12.72
N THR A 153 37.27 22.19 -11.98
CA THR A 153 36.26 23.24 -12.24
C THR A 153 36.88 24.53 -12.80
N ASP A 154 36.15 25.27 -13.66
CA ASP A 154 36.03 26.75 -13.73
C ASP A 154 35.02 27.11 -14.85
N VAL A 155 33.90 27.82 -14.69
CA VAL A 155 33.60 29.21 -14.24
C VAL A 155 33.51 30.23 -15.41
N TYR A 156 32.38 30.99 -15.40
CA TYR A 156 31.96 32.21 -16.13
C TYR A 156 31.21 32.18 -17.49
N SER A 157 29.90 32.46 -17.36
CA SER A 157 29.00 33.42 -18.05
C SER A 157 29.43 34.12 -19.35
N ARG A 158 28.46 34.27 -20.29
CA ARG A 158 27.97 35.53 -20.93
C ARG A 158 26.99 35.25 -22.10
N GLU A 159 25.68 35.51 -21.93
CA GLU A 159 24.84 36.63 -22.42
C GLU A 159 24.46 36.70 -23.93
N GLN A 160 23.13 36.83 -24.11
CA GLN A 160 22.37 37.71 -25.01
C GLN A 160 22.31 37.43 -26.53
N TYR A 161 21.08 37.39 -27.06
CA TYR A 161 20.51 38.26 -28.12
C TYR A 161 19.02 37.86 -28.33
N THR A 162 18.06 38.57 -27.72
CA THR A 162 17.16 39.62 -28.27
C THR A 162 16.32 39.26 -29.51
N GLY A 163 15.01 39.48 -29.39
CA GLY A 163 14.03 39.42 -30.47
C GLY A 163 12.60 39.69 -29.97
N LYS A 164 12.31 40.94 -29.59
CA LYS A 164 10.95 41.44 -29.29
C LYS A 164 10.25 41.87 -30.59
N LEU A 165 8.96 41.54 -30.74
CA LEU A 165 7.99 42.40 -31.42
C LEU A 165 6.67 42.49 -30.62
N ARG A 166 6.39 43.73 -30.16
CA ARG A 166 5.10 44.38 -29.82
C ARG A 166 4.21 44.47 -31.07
N MET A 167 2.92 44.81 -31.14
CA MET A 167 1.73 45.20 -30.32
C MET A 167 0.56 45.25 -31.36
N ARG A 168 -0.75 45.06 -31.09
CA ARG A 168 -1.74 46.02 -30.54
C ARG A 168 -3.14 45.53 -31.01
N SER A 169 -4.08 45.10 -30.15
CA SER A 169 -5.24 45.78 -29.51
C SER A 169 -6.54 45.98 -30.32
N HIS A 170 -7.66 45.91 -29.56
CA HIS A 170 -9.08 46.28 -29.82
C HIS A 170 -9.96 45.15 -30.41
N SER A 171 -11.23 44.87 -30.05
CA SER A 171 -12.22 45.49 -29.14
C SER A 171 -13.60 44.77 -29.34
N LEU A 172 -14.43 44.68 -28.27
CA LEU A 172 -15.92 44.64 -28.20
C LEU A 172 -16.77 43.51 -28.86
N SER A 173 -17.66 42.91 -28.04
CA SER A 173 -18.96 42.28 -28.35
C SER A 173 -20.02 43.35 -28.76
N PRO A 174 -21.31 43.09 -29.12
CA PRO A 174 -22.13 41.85 -29.06
C PRO A 174 -23.09 41.62 -30.28
N THR A 175 -23.71 40.44 -30.43
CA THR A 175 -25.15 40.32 -30.82
C THR A 175 -25.74 38.90 -30.71
N HIS A 176 -27.02 38.93 -30.34
CA HIS A 176 -28.10 37.94 -30.28
C HIS A 176 -28.25 37.05 -31.52
N SER A 177 -28.57 35.75 -31.36
CA SER A 177 -29.81 35.10 -31.85
C SER A 177 -29.78 33.56 -31.77
N GLU A 178 -30.92 33.07 -31.28
CA GLU A 178 -31.55 31.75 -31.22
C GLU A 178 -31.07 30.64 -32.17
N ASP A 179 -30.92 29.42 -31.65
CA ASP A 179 -31.76 28.28 -32.06
C ASP A 179 -31.63 27.11 -31.06
N GLY A 180 -32.76 26.66 -30.51
CA GLY A 180 -32.81 25.60 -29.50
C GLY A 180 -34.05 24.73 -29.71
N GLN A 181 -33.86 23.54 -30.29
CA GLN A 181 -34.92 22.56 -30.50
C GLN A 181 -35.03 21.58 -29.32
N ASN A 182 -36.29 21.43 -28.89
CA ASN A 182 -36.84 20.52 -27.90
C ASN A 182 -36.60 19.04 -28.20
N ILE A 183 -36.26 18.22 -27.19
CA ILE A 183 -36.83 16.87 -26.98
C ILE A 183 -36.93 16.55 -25.47
N THR A 184 -38.15 16.16 -25.09
CA THR A 184 -38.69 15.77 -23.78
C THR A 184 -38.20 14.37 -23.31
N PRO A 185 -38.09 14.09 -22.00
CA PRO A 185 -38.02 12.72 -21.48
C PRO A 185 -39.37 12.22 -20.94
N LYS A 186 -39.59 10.91 -21.11
CA LYS A 186 -40.84 10.16 -20.91
C LYS A 186 -40.55 8.95 -20.01
N ILE A 187 -41.19 8.84 -18.85
CA ILE A 187 -41.46 7.59 -18.10
C ILE A 187 -42.82 7.82 -17.40
N CYS A 188 -43.93 7.20 -17.81
CA CYS A 188 -44.38 5.82 -17.63
C CYS A 188 -44.89 5.50 -16.21
N GLU A 189 -46.21 5.66 -16.02
CA GLU A 189 -46.99 5.01 -14.96
C GLU A 189 -48.17 4.26 -15.60
N VAL A 190 -48.24 2.96 -15.34
CA VAL A 190 -49.40 2.07 -15.52
C VAL A 190 -49.30 1.16 -14.28
N TYR A 191 -50.27 1.11 -13.36
CA TYR A 191 -51.56 0.46 -13.47
C TYR A 191 -52.50 0.92 -12.34
N SER A 192 -53.76 1.24 -12.69
CA SER A 192 -54.95 0.71 -11.99
C SER A 192 -56.23 0.89 -12.83
N LYS A 193 -56.71 -0.27 -13.32
CA LYS A 193 -58.07 -0.66 -13.70
C LYS A 193 -59.16 0.06 -12.87
N LYS A 194 -60.34 0.50 -13.34
CA LYS A 194 -61.29 -0.01 -14.35
C LYS A 194 -62.41 1.04 -14.63
N SER A 195 -62.91 1.02 -15.88
CA SER A 195 -64.23 1.47 -16.40
C SER A 195 -64.50 2.97 -16.64
N PRO A 196 -64.72 3.33 -17.91
CA PRO A 196 -65.86 4.18 -18.27
C PRO A 196 -66.72 3.53 -19.37
N VAL A 197 -68.01 3.36 -19.09
CA VAL A 197 -69.06 3.31 -20.10
C VAL A 197 -69.33 4.76 -20.50
N SER A 198 -68.89 5.17 -21.69
CA SER A 198 -69.33 6.42 -22.30
C SER A 198 -70.73 6.20 -22.88
N LEU A 199 -71.74 6.79 -22.26
CA LEU A 199 -73.08 6.89 -22.83
C LEU A 199 -73.09 8.02 -23.85
N ASP A 200 -73.50 7.65 -25.05
CA ASP A 200 -73.81 8.48 -26.21
C ASP A 200 -74.95 9.47 -25.90
N ASP A 201 -74.75 10.76 -26.14
CA ASP A 201 -75.71 11.84 -25.88
C ASP A 201 -76.31 12.34 -27.22
N SER A 202 -76.73 11.40 -28.06
CA SER A 202 -77.35 11.66 -29.37
C SER A 202 -78.65 10.86 -29.59
N ASP A 203 -79.49 10.72 -28.55
CA ASP A 203 -80.76 9.97 -28.67
C ASP A 203 -81.96 10.57 -27.87
N ILE A 204 -82.03 11.90 -27.76
CA ILE A 204 -83.19 12.60 -27.17
C ILE A 204 -84.09 13.25 -28.25
N GLU A 205 -83.54 13.59 -29.42
CA GLU A 205 -84.31 14.24 -30.49
C GLU A 205 -85.05 13.24 -31.41
N ALA A 206 -84.70 11.94 -31.35
CA ALA A 206 -85.33 10.88 -32.13
C ALA A 206 -86.53 10.20 -31.44
N ARG A 207 -86.82 10.50 -30.16
CA ARG A 207 -87.81 9.76 -29.35
C ARG A 207 -89.15 10.48 -29.12
N LEU A 208 -89.38 11.66 -29.68
CA LEU A 208 -90.65 12.40 -29.53
C LEU A 208 -91.62 12.32 -30.73
N ASN A 209 -91.31 11.52 -31.76
CA ASN A 209 -92.13 11.42 -32.99
C ASN A 209 -92.62 9.99 -33.29
N SER A 210 -92.98 9.19 -32.29
CA SER A 210 -93.53 7.85 -32.57
C SER A 210 -94.48 7.31 -31.51
N TRP A 211 -95.62 7.97 -31.31
CA TRP A 211 -96.80 7.33 -30.68
C TRP A 211 -98.08 7.81 -31.38
N ASN A 212 -98.28 7.35 -32.62
CA ASN A 212 -99.61 7.27 -33.23
C ASN A 212 -100.24 5.92 -32.81
N LEU A 213 -101.13 5.95 -31.82
CA LEU A 213 -102.07 4.87 -31.54
C LEU A 213 -103.47 5.45 -31.54
N GLY A 214 -104.23 5.09 -32.57
CA GLY A 214 -105.58 5.58 -32.81
C GLY A 214 -106.58 5.12 -31.76
N ILE A 215 -107.47 6.03 -31.39
CA ILE A 215 -108.82 5.80 -30.88
C ILE A 215 -109.66 6.88 -31.57
N GLU A 216 -110.23 6.56 -32.73
CA GLU A 216 -111.60 6.08 -32.88
C GLU A 216 -112.66 7.19 -32.66
N ASN A 217 -113.37 7.46 -33.74
CA ASN A 217 -114.41 8.45 -33.92
C ASN A 217 -115.76 7.87 -33.45
N PRO A 218 -116.50 8.44 -32.48
CA PRO A 218 -117.92 8.19 -32.38
C PRO A 218 -118.68 9.12 -33.32
N ARG A 219 -119.09 8.48 -34.40
CA ARG A 219 -119.78 8.94 -35.59
C ARG A 219 -121.25 9.28 -35.32
N TYR A 220 -121.59 10.15 -34.35
CA TYR A 220 -122.98 10.63 -34.19
C TYR A 220 -123.09 12.02 -33.52
N LEU A 221 -122.92 13.10 -34.29
CA LEU A 221 -123.90 14.18 -34.35
C LEU A 221 -123.63 15.05 -35.56
N ARG A 222 -124.08 14.52 -36.70
CA ARG A 222 -124.38 15.25 -37.91
C ARG A 222 -125.55 16.19 -37.60
N GLN A 223 -125.35 17.51 -37.59
CA GLN A 223 -126.28 18.45 -38.23
C GLN A 223 -125.76 19.90 -38.20
N LYS A 224 -125.46 20.42 -39.38
CA LYS A 224 -125.52 21.85 -39.70
C LYS A 224 -126.99 22.27 -39.73
N PRO A 225 -127.36 23.49 -39.34
CA PRO A 225 -128.46 24.19 -39.98
C PRO A 225 -127.88 24.97 -41.16
N ILE A 226 -128.26 24.59 -42.37
CA ILE A 226 -128.17 25.49 -43.54
C ILE A 226 -129.56 26.17 -43.70
N PRO A 227 -129.70 27.19 -44.56
CA PRO A 227 -130.27 28.50 -44.27
C PRO A 227 -131.79 28.54 -44.54
N VAL A 228 -132.50 29.51 -43.97
CA VAL A 228 -133.89 29.80 -44.36
C VAL A 228 -133.93 31.15 -45.05
N SER A 229 -133.90 31.12 -46.38
CA SER A 229 -134.26 32.25 -47.24
C SER A 229 -135.78 32.41 -47.27
N LEU A 230 -136.20 33.67 -47.23
CA LEU A 230 -137.52 34.15 -47.59
C LEU A 230 -137.97 33.62 -48.97
N MET A 231 -139.22 33.15 -49.04
CA MET A 231 -140.08 33.24 -50.22
C MET A 231 -141.54 33.22 -49.74
N THR A 232 -142.20 34.38 -49.85
CA THR A 232 -143.66 34.52 -50.00
C THR A 232 -144.11 33.78 -51.26
N PRO A 233 -145.36 33.30 -51.34
CA PRO A 233 -146.43 34.03 -52.07
C PRO A 233 -147.84 33.76 -51.46
N LYS A 234 -148.96 34.45 -51.71
CA LYS A 234 -149.47 35.28 -52.80
C LYS A 234 -150.88 35.79 -52.38
N PHE A 235 -151.39 36.77 -53.14
CA PHE A 235 -152.80 37.21 -53.26
C PHE A 235 -153.39 38.10 -52.15
N SER A 236 -154.20 39.13 -52.41
CA SER A 236 -154.44 39.95 -53.60
C SER A 236 -155.35 41.11 -53.19
N LEU A 237 -155.04 42.28 -53.71
CA LEU A 237 -155.85 43.49 -53.73
C LEU A 237 -157.08 43.34 -54.64
N ARG A 238 -158.33 43.45 -54.14
CA ARG A 238 -159.49 43.99 -54.90
C ARG A 238 -160.69 44.28 -53.97
N LYS A 239 -161.06 45.53 -53.68
CA LYS A 239 -161.87 46.50 -54.47
C LYS A 239 -163.39 46.26 -54.34
N SER A 240 -164.06 47.29 -53.78
CA SER A 240 -165.32 47.92 -54.24
C SER A 240 -166.57 47.08 -54.56
N SER A 241 -167.77 47.57 -54.20
CA SER A 241 -169.02 47.02 -54.74
C SER A 241 -170.25 47.09 -53.81
N SER A 242 -170.80 48.24 -53.44
CA SER A 242 -172.10 48.80 -53.94
C SER A 242 -173.32 47.89 -54.13
N PHE A 243 -174.48 48.45 -53.76
CA PHE A 243 -175.87 48.19 -54.22
C PHE A 243 -176.52 46.90 -53.70
N HIS A 244 -177.74 46.84 -53.14
CA HIS A 244 -179.02 47.56 -53.27
C HIS A 244 -179.73 47.52 -51.90
N ASP A 245 -180.23 48.60 -51.29
CA ASP A 245 -181.45 49.37 -51.60
C ASP A 245 -182.62 48.53 -52.13
N ASP A 246 -183.54 48.13 -51.23
CA ASP A 246 -184.96 48.41 -51.47
C ASP A 246 -185.85 48.27 -50.22
N HIS A 247 -186.60 49.36 -50.01
CA HIS A 247 -187.93 49.45 -49.39
C HIS A 247 -188.15 48.95 -47.95
N PHE A 248 -187.90 49.81 -46.95
CA PHE A 248 -188.92 50.66 -46.29
C PHE A 248 -190.17 49.91 -45.78
N LEU A 249 -190.03 49.23 -44.63
CA LEU A 249 -190.92 49.29 -43.44
C LEU A 249 -190.38 48.46 -42.22
N SER A 250 -189.04 48.38 -42.04
CA SER A 250 -188.38 47.75 -40.85
C SER A 250 -187.21 48.56 -40.26
N ARG A 251 -187.11 49.85 -40.63
CA ARG A 251 -185.99 50.79 -40.41
C ARG A 251 -185.66 51.15 -38.96
N VAL A 252 -186.54 50.83 -37.99
CA VAL A 252 -186.31 51.10 -36.56
C VAL A 252 -185.79 49.87 -35.81
N ARG A 253 -186.25 48.66 -36.16
CA ARG A 253 -185.83 47.41 -35.51
C ARG A 253 -184.46 46.91 -35.98
N GLU A 254 -184.11 47.14 -37.24
CA GLU A 254 -182.82 46.76 -37.81
C GLU A 254 -181.67 47.63 -37.28
N LYS A 255 -181.89 48.94 -37.09
CA LYS A 255 -180.89 49.83 -36.45
C LYS A 255 -180.67 49.46 -34.98
N GLU A 256 -181.70 49.02 -34.28
CA GLU A 256 -181.57 48.54 -32.90
C GLU A 256 -180.83 47.20 -32.84
N LEU A 257 -181.09 46.27 -33.77
CA LEU A 257 -180.37 45.00 -33.88
C LEU A 257 -178.91 45.21 -34.32
N ASP A 258 -178.64 46.06 -35.31
CA ASP A 258 -177.28 46.41 -35.75
C ASP A 258 -176.50 47.12 -34.64
N MET A 259 -177.15 48.02 -33.88
CA MET A 259 -176.50 48.66 -32.73
C MET A 259 -176.26 47.68 -31.57
N LYS A 260 -177.16 46.71 -31.34
CA LYS A 260 -176.94 45.61 -30.38
C LYS A 260 -175.84 44.66 -30.82
N THR A 261 -175.76 44.32 -32.10
CA THR A 261 -174.68 43.51 -32.69
C THR A 261 -173.35 44.23 -32.58
N LYS A 262 -173.28 45.50 -32.99
CA LYS A 262 -172.06 46.32 -32.84
C LYS A 262 -171.65 46.51 -31.38
N MET A 263 -172.61 46.66 -30.46
CA MET A 263 -172.32 46.74 -29.03
C MET A 263 -171.84 45.40 -28.48
N MET A 264 -172.39 44.27 -28.94
CA MET A 264 -171.94 42.92 -28.57
C MET A 264 -170.57 42.60 -29.17
N GLU A 265 -170.31 42.99 -30.41
CA GLU A 265 -169.02 42.88 -31.09
C GLU A 265 -167.97 43.76 -30.39
N ALA A 266 -168.31 44.99 -30.00
CA ALA A 266 -167.44 45.85 -29.22
C ALA A 266 -167.11 45.24 -27.86
N LYS A 267 -168.10 44.66 -27.17
CA LYS A 267 -167.87 43.90 -25.92
C LYS A 267 -167.03 42.66 -26.15
N PHE A 268 -167.23 41.94 -27.25
CA PHE A 268 -166.43 40.78 -27.62
C PHE A 268 -164.98 41.19 -27.94
N HIS A 269 -164.77 42.32 -28.62
CA HIS A 269 -163.45 42.89 -28.88
C HIS A 269 -162.79 43.39 -27.59
N GLU A 270 -163.55 43.99 -26.67
CA GLU A 270 -163.07 44.41 -25.36
C GLU A 270 -162.68 43.20 -24.50
N GLU A 271 -163.49 42.15 -24.45
CA GLU A 271 -163.15 40.90 -23.75
C GLU A 271 -161.97 40.18 -24.40
N LYS A 272 -161.91 40.15 -25.74
CA LYS A 272 -160.74 39.61 -26.47
C LYS A 272 -159.48 40.41 -26.14
N LEU A 273 -159.57 41.73 -26.04
CA LEU A 273 -158.46 42.60 -25.64
C LEU A 273 -158.07 42.37 -24.18
N LYS A 274 -159.03 42.26 -23.27
CA LYS A 274 -158.77 41.96 -21.85
C LYS A 274 -158.14 40.58 -21.66
N LEU A 275 -158.62 39.57 -22.39
CA LEU A 275 -158.05 38.23 -22.38
C LEU A 275 -156.64 38.23 -22.99
N GLN A 276 -156.42 38.99 -24.06
CA GLN A 276 -155.10 39.19 -24.65
C GLN A 276 -154.16 39.89 -23.67
N GLN A 277 -154.59 40.97 -23.01
CA GLN A 277 -153.81 41.66 -21.97
C GLN A 277 -153.48 40.74 -20.81
N LYS A 278 -154.42 39.88 -20.38
CA LYS A 278 -154.18 38.90 -19.33
C LYS A 278 -153.18 37.83 -19.78
N HIS A 279 -153.33 37.31 -21.00
CA HIS A 279 -152.39 36.35 -21.58
C HIS A 279 -150.99 36.97 -21.69
N ASP A 280 -150.87 38.19 -22.20
CA ASP A 280 -149.59 38.89 -22.34
C ASP A 280 -148.97 39.18 -20.97
N ALA A 281 -149.77 39.52 -19.95
CA ALA A 281 -149.30 39.68 -18.57
C ALA A 281 -148.82 38.35 -17.95
N ASP A 282 -149.54 37.25 -18.18
CA ASP A 282 -149.17 35.92 -17.68
C ASP A 282 -147.89 35.41 -18.38
N VAL A 283 -147.76 35.60 -19.70
CA VAL A 283 -146.54 35.33 -20.47
C VAL A 283 -145.38 36.18 -19.95
N GLN A 284 -145.59 37.47 -19.72
CA GLN A 284 -144.58 38.36 -19.17
C GLN A 284 -144.12 37.90 -17.78
N LYS A 285 -145.06 37.47 -16.91
CA LYS A 285 -144.73 36.93 -15.59
C LYS A 285 -143.96 35.61 -15.65
N ILE A 286 -144.20 34.77 -16.67
CA ILE A 286 -143.43 33.55 -16.91
C ILE A 286 -142.03 33.91 -17.41
N LEU A 287 -141.93 34.84 -18.36
CA LEU A 287 -140.66 35.33 -18.88
C LEU A 287 -139.81 35.97 -17.78
N GLU A 288 -140.40 36.80 -16.92
CA GLU A 288 -139.72 37.39 -15.77
C GLU A 288 -139.24 36.32 -14.79
N ARG A 289 -140.07 35.32 -14.44
CA ARG A 289 -139.61 34.21 -13.58
C ARG A 289 -138.49 33.40 -14.23
N LYS A 290 -138.60 33.09 -15.52
CA LYS A 290 -137.58 32.31 -16.23
C LYS A 290 -136.29 33.11 -16.39
N ASN A 291 -136.38 34.41 -16.65
CA ASN A 291 -135.23 35.30 -16.64
C ASN A 291 -134.61 35.37 -15.24
N ASN A 292 -135.41 35.46 -14.18
CA ASN A 292 -134.91 35.44 -12.80
C ASN A 292 -134.21 34.10 -12.47
N GLU A 293 -134.80 32.96 -12.81
CA GLU A 293 -134.20 31.63 -12.62
C GLU A 293 -132.89 31.48 -13.41
N ILE A 294 -132.85 31.99 -14.65
CA ILE A 294 -131.63 32.03 -15.47
C ILE A 294 -130.57 32.92 -14.81
N GLU A 295 -130.94 34.09 -14.29
CA GLU A 295 -130.00 34.97 -13.61
C GLU A 295 -129.51 34.38 -12.28
N GLU A 296 -130.36 33.69 -11.51
CA GLU A 296 -129.97 32.93 -10.31
C GLU A 296 -129.00 31.78 -10.64
N LEU A 297 -129.24 31.03 -11.72
CA LEU A 297 -128.31 29.99 -12.16
C LEU A 297 -126.99 30.58 -12.67
N LYS A 298 -127.02 31.72 -13.38
CA LYS A 298 -125.81 32.44 -13.79
C LYS A 298 -125.03 32.98 -12.61
N THR A 299 -125.68 33.50 -11.57
CA THR A 299 -124.99 33.98 -10.35
C THR A 299 -124.40 32.82 -9.57
N LEU A 300 -125.13 31.70 -9.42
CA LEU A 300 -124.61 30.48 -8.80
C LEU A 300 -123.39 29.94 -9.57
N TYR A 301 -123.46 29.85 -10.90
CA TYR A 301 -122.35 29.38 -11.73
C TYR A 301 -121.14 30.33 -11.63
N ARG A 302 -121.36 31.65 -11.72
CA ARG A 302 -120.29 32.65 -11.56
C ARG A 302 -119.65 32.57 -10.16
N SER A 303 -120.46 32.42 -9.11
CA SER A 303 -119.98 32.21 -7.75
C SER A 303 -119.14 30.93 -7.65
N LYS A 304 -119.62 29.83 -8.25
CA LYS A 304 -118.91 28.55 -8.20
C LYS A 304 -117.59 28.59 -8.97
N GLN A 305 -117.60 29.20 -10.15
CA GLN A 305 -116.40 29.44 -10.94
C GLN A 305 -115.39 30.27 -10.13
N HIS A 306 -115.83 31.37 -9.53
CA HIS A 306 -114.99 32.21 -8.69
C HIS A 306 -114.40 31.45 -7.49
N GLU A 307 -115.19 30.67 -6.76
CA GLU A 307 -114.70 29.80 -5.69
C GLU A 307 -113.60 28.85 -6.19
N THR A 308 -113.81 28.18 -7.33
CA THR A 308 -112.82 27.25 -7.89
C THR A 308 -111.55 27.98 -8.32
N GLU A 309 -111.65 29.13 -8.98
CA GLU A 309 -110.50 29.97 -9.36
C GLU A 309 -109.74 30.47 -8.14
N GLU A 310 -110.43 30.84 -7.06
CA GLU A 310 -109.79 31.18 -5.79
C GLU A 310 -109.06 30.00 -5.16
N THR A 311 -109.64 28.79 -5.20
CA THR A 311 -108.95 27.58 -4.70
C THR A 311 -107.73 27.24 -5.53
N ILE A 312 -107.79 27.35 -6.86
CA ILE A 312 -106.66 27.18 -7.77
C ILE A 312 -105.58 28.21 -7.45
N ARG A 313 -105.94 29.49 -7.35
CA ARG A 313 -105.00 30.57 -6.99
C ARG A 313 -104.32 30.34 -5.64
N LYS A 314 -105.04 29.79 -4.65
CA LYS A 314 -104.47 29.40 -3.34
C LYS A 314 -103.48 28.23 -3.48
N LEU A 315 -103.81 27.22 -4.29
CA LEU A 315 -102.92 26.08 -4.56
C LEU A 315 -101.68 26.50 -5.35
N GLU A 316 -101.82 27.32 -6.38
CA GLU A 316 -100.70 27.88 -7.15
C GLU A 316 -99.74 28.66 -6.25
N LYS A 317 -100.25 29.50 -5.34
CA LYS A 317 -99.42 30.20 -4.35
C LYS A 317 -98.68 29.22 -3.43
N LYS A 318 -99.33 28.14 -2.98
CA LYS A 318 -98.67 27.09 -2.19
C LYS A 318 -97.58 26.38 -2.99
N VAL A 319 -97.82 26.02 -4.25
CA VAL A 319 -96.83 25.41 -5.13
C VAL A 319 -95.65 26.35 -5.35
N GLN A 320 -95.88 27.63 -5.65
CA GLN A 320 -94.81 28.60 -5.81
C GLN A 320 -93.98 28.79 -4.53
N THR A 321 -94.61 28.76 -3.35
CA THR A 321 -93.88 28.80 -2.08
C THR A 321 -93.06 27.54 -1.86
N LEU A 322 -93.63 26.35 -2.09
CA LEU A 322 -92.87 25.10 -2.01
C LEU A 322 -91.70 25.06 -2.99
N ILE A 323 -91.83 25.58 -4.21
CA ILE A 323 -90.73 25.66 -5.18
C ILE A 323 -89.61 26.57 -4.65
N ARG A 324 -89.95 27.75 -4.11
CA ARG A 324 -88.96 28.65 -3.49
C ARG A 324 -88.28 28.00 -2.29
N ASP A 325 -89.04 27.36 -1.41
CA ASP A 325 -88.50 26.67 -0.24
C ASP A 325 -87.57 25.51 -0.66
N CYS A 326 -87.97 24.72 -1.68
CA CYS A 326 -87.12 23.66 -2.23
C CYS A 326 -85.84 24.20 -2.88
N GLN A 327 -85.88 25.36 -3.54
CA GLN A 327 -84.68 26.01 -4.10
C GLN A 327 -83.72 26.43 -2.98
N VAL A 328 -84.22 27.11 -1.95
CA VAL A 328 -83.40 27.51 -0.79
C VAL A 328 -82.79 26.31 -0.08
N ILE A 329 -83.55 25.21 0.06
CA ILE A 329 -83.02 23.96 0.64
C ILE A 329 -81.89 23.39 -0.23
N ARG A 330 -82.05 23.38 -1.57
CA ARG A 330 -80.99 22.91 -2.48
C ARG A 330 -79.73 23.76 -2.36
N GLU A 331 -79.86 25.08 -2.45
CA GLU A 331 -78.73 26.02 -2.33
C GLU A 331 -78.02 25.84 -0.99
N THR A 332 -78.77 25.75 0.12
CA THR A 332 -78.19 25.51 1.45
C THR A 332 -77.44 24.18 1.52
N LYS A 333 -77.93 23.13 0.85
CA LYS A 333 -77.27 21.82 0.79
C LYS A 333 -76.04 21.83 -0.11
N GLU A 334 -76.09 22.55 -1.23
CA GLU A 334 -74.94 22.77 -2.11
C GLU A 334 -73.83 23.54 -1.38
N ASP A 335 -74.18 24.58 -0.63
CA ASP A 335 -73.24 25.35 0.21
C ASP A 335 -72.60 24.46 1.29
N GLN A 336 -73.40 23.64 1.99
CA GLN A 336 -72.88 22.68 2.97
C GLN A 336 -71.93 21.66 2.32
N ILE A 337 -72.24 21.17 1.13
CA ILE A 337 -71.37 20.26 0.39
C ILE A 337 -70.07 20.97 -0.02
N ALA A 338 -70.14 22.22 -0.47
CA ALA A 338 -68.97 23.01 -0.84
C ALA A 338 -68.06 23.28 0.36
N GLU A 339 -68.62 23.61 1.52
CA GLU A 339 -67.86 23.82 2.76
C GLU A 339 -67.19 22.53 3.23
N LEU A 340 -67.92 21.41 3.23
CA LEU A 340 -67.33 20.10 3.56
C LEU A 340 -66.20 19.72 2.61
N LYS A 341 -66.40 19.92 1.29
CA LYS A 341 -65.34 19.70 0.29
C LYS A 341 -64.11 20.56 0.57
N LYS A 342 -64.30 21.84 0.89
CA LYS A 342 -63.22 22.77 1.22
C LYS A 342 -62.45 22.33 2.47
N ILE A 343 -63.15 21.90 3.53
CA ILE A 343 -62.48 21.39 4.75
C ILE A 343 -61.71 20.11 4.45
N CYS A 344 -62.27 19.19 3.67
CA CYS A 344 -61.57 17.97 3.24
C CYS A 344 -60.32 18.31 2.42
N GLU A 345 -60.43 19.24 1.46
CA GLU A 345 -59.31 19.67 0.62
C GLU A 345 -58.19 20.33 1.45
N GLN A 346 -58.54 21.23 2.37
CA GLN A 346 -57.60 21.83 3.32
C GLN A 346 -56.93 20.79 4.23
N SER A 347 -57.68 19.76 4.67
CA SER A 347 -57.12 18.66 5.45
C SER A 347 -56.15 17.81 4.62
N THR A 348 -56.46 17.55 3.35
CA THR A 348 -55.54 16.81 2.47
C THR A 348 -54.31 17.62 2.11
N GLU A 349 -54.46 18.93 1.89
CA GLU A 349 -53.35 19.84 1.58
C GLU A 349 -52.41 19.99 2.78
N SER A 350 -52.95 20.14 4.00
CA SER A 350 -52.13 20.20 5.22
C SER A 350 -51.37 18.89 5.47
N LEU A 351 -52.02 17.73 5.28
CA LEU A 351 -51.35 16.43 5.37
C LEU A 351 -50.26 16.28 4.30
N ASN A 352 -50.53 16.72 3.07
CA ASN A 352 -49.55 16.69 1.99
C ASN A 352 -48.32 17.56 2.32
N ASN A 353 -48.54 18.80 2.77
CA ASN A 353 -47.46 19.71 3.20
C ASN A 353 -46.60 19.12 4.33
N ASP A 354 -47.21 18.42 5.29
CA ASP A 354 -46.49 17.74 6.36
C ASP A 354 -45.62 16.59 5.84
N TRP A 355 -46.10 15.83 4.85
CA TRP A 355 -45.33 14.77 4.22
C TRP A 355 -44.20 15.30 3.34
N GLU A 356 -44.45 16.36 2.57
CA GLU A 356 -43.41 17.05 1.80
C GLU A 356 -42.31 17.59 2.71
N LYS A 357 -42.68 18.20 3.85
CA LYS A 357 -41.70 18.65 4.84
C LYS A 357 -40.89 17.50 5.44
N LYS A 358 -41.53 16.38 5.78
CA LYS A 358 -40.81 15.17 6.26
C LYS A 358 -39.87 14.62 5.19
N LEU A 359 -40.29 14.61 3.93
CA LEU A 359 -39.46 14.17 2.81
C LEU A 359 -38.25 15.08 2.64
N HIS A 360 -38.44 16.40 2.62
CA HIS A 360 -37.34 17.36 2.53
C HIS A 360 -36.36 17.24 3.70
N ASN A 361 -36.87 17.09 4.93
CA ASN A 361 -36.01 16.88 6.10
C ASN A 361 -35.21 15.58 5.99
N ALA A 362 -35.85 14.46 5.63
CA ALA A 362 -35.16 13.19 5.47
C ALA A 362 -34.12 13.23 4.34
N VAL A 363 -34.41 13.91 3.23
CA VAL A 363 -33.45 14.11 2.15
C VAL A 363 -32.27 14.96 2.62
N ALA A 364 -32.52 16.06 3.34
CA ALA A 364 -31.45 16.91 3.88
C ALA A 364 -30.56 16.16 4.90
N GLU A 365 -31.16 15.37 5.79
CA GLU A 365 -30.42 14.53 6.75
C GLU A 365 -29.56 13.49 6.02
N MET A 366 -30.11 12.78 5.02
CA MET A 366 -29.36 11.82 4.22
C MET A 366 -28.21 12.48 3.42
N GLU A 367 -28.43 13.67 2.87
CA GLU A 367 -27.37 14.43 2.17
C GLU A 367 -26.27 14.91 3.12
N GLN A 368 -26.66 15.32 4.34
CA GLN A 368 -25.71 15.68 5.40
C GLN A 368 -24.90 14.46 5.85
N GLU A 369 -25.54 13.32 6.13
CA GLU A 369 -24.84 12.07 6.50
C GLU A 369 -23.87 11.62 5.41
N LYS A 370 -24.27 11.73 4.14
CA LYS A 370 -23.39 11.43 3.00
C LYS A 370 -22.16 12.35 3.00
N PHE A 371 -22.35 13.64 3.24
CA PHE A 371 -21.25 14.60 3.33
C PHE A 371 -20.33 14.29 4.52
N ASP A 372 -20.89 14.02 5.69
CA ASP A 372 -20.14 13.70 6.90
C ASP A 372 -19.34 12.39 6.74
N LEU A 373 -19.91 11.36 6.12
CA LEU A 373 -19.20 10.12 5.79
C LEU A 373 -18.06 10.37 4.80
N GLN A 374 -18.27 11.20 3.78
CA GLN A 374 -17.21 11.55 2.83
C GLN A 374 -16.08 12.35 3.50
N LYS A 375 -16.44 13.27 4.41
CA LYS A 375 -15.51 14.04 5.22
C LYS A 375 -14.69 13.11 6.12
N GLN A 376 -15.34 12.22 6.87
CA GLN A 376 -14.68 11.25 7.74
C GLN A 376 -13.76 10.30 6.96
N HIS A 377 -14.16 9.84 5.76
CA HIS A 377 -13.30 9.03 4.91
C HIS A 377 -12.03 9.80 4.48
N THR A 378 -12.16 11.08 4.16
CA THR A 378 -11.03 11.94 3.80
C THR A 378 -10.10 12.15 5.00
N GLU A 379 -10.66 12.40 6.19
CA GLU A 379 -9.91 12.54 7.45
C GLU A 379 -9.16 11.25 7.81
N ASN A 380 -9.81 10.08 7.70
CA ASN A 380 -9.18 8.78 7.95
C ASN A 380 -7.99 8.51 7.00
N ILE A 381 -8.12 8.89 5.72
CA ILE A 381 -7.00 8.78 4.76
C ILE A 381 -5.86 9.71 5.20
N GLN A 382 -6.19 10.93 5.63
CA GLN A 382 -5.19 11.90 6.06
C GLN A 382 -4.46 11.46 7.34
N GLU A 383 -5.17 10.91 8.33
CA GLU A 383 -4.55 10.30 9.52
C GLU A 383 -3.65 9.13 9.14
N LEU A 384 -4.08 8.24 8.24
CA LEU A 384 -3.26 7.10 7.80
C LEU A 384 -1.97 7.56 7.09
N LEU A 385 -2.05 8.63 6.30
CA LEU A 385 -0.90 9.24 5.66
C LEU A 385 0.04 9.87 6.70
N GLU A 386 -0.50 10.59 7.68
CA GLU A 386 0.30 11.19 8.76
C GLU A 386 0.98 10.12 9.63
N ASP A 387 0.26 9.07 10.02
CA ASP A 387 0.82 7.93 10.78
C ASP A 387 1.95 7.23 10.00
N THR A 388 1.78 7.07 8.70
CA THR A 388 2.81 6.48 7.83
C THR A 388 4.03 7.40 7.73
N ASN A 389 3.81 8.71 7.62
CA ASN A 389 4.87 9.70 7.56
C ASN A 389 5.65 9.78 8.90
N VAL A 390 4.94 9.77 10.04
CA VAL A 390 5.55 9.72 11.38
C VAL A 390 6.39 8.45 11.55
N ARG A 391 5.86 7.29 11.13
CA ARG A 391 6.62 6.02 11.18
C ARG A 391 7.85 6.06 10.30
N LEU A 392 7.76 6.65 9.10
CA LEU A 392 8.88 6.82 8.19
C LEU A 392 9.95 7.75 8.77
N ASN A 393 9.57 8.93 9.28
CA ASN A 393 10.49 9.84 9.95
C ASN A 393 11.19 9.20 11.16
N LYS A 394 10.46 8.40 11.94
CA LYS A 394 11.06 7.64 13.06
C LYS A 394 12.10 6.64 12.57
N MET A 395 11.78 5.89 11.51
CA MET A 395 12.71 4.93 10.90
C MET A 395 13.95 5.63 10.34
N GLU A 396 13.79 6.76 9.65
CA GLU A 396 14.90 7.59 9.17
C GLU A 396 15.77 8.08 10.33
N SER A 397 15.16 8.55 11.41
CA SER A 397 15.89 8.97 12.61
C SER A 397 16.68 7.82 13.24
N GLU A 398 16.09 6.63 13.34
CA GLU A 398 16.75 5.42 13.83
C GLU A 398 17.93 5.00 12.93
N TYR A 399 17.75 5.00 11.60
CA TYR A 399 18.84 4.73 10.66
C TYR A 399 19.96 5.77 10.73
N MET A 400 19.63 7.05 10.89
CA MET A 400 20.61 8.11 11.06
C MET A 400 21.38 7.94 12.38
N ALA A 401 20.70 7.62 13.48
CA ALA A 401 21.34 7.35 14.77
C ALA A 401 22.25 6.11 14.69
N GLN A 402 21.81 5.04 14.03
CA GLN A 402 22.61 3.84 13.79
C GLN A 402 23.86 4.18 12.98
N THR A 403 23.70 4.92 11.88
CA THR A 403 24.79 5.37 11.02
C THR A 403 25.80 6.22 11.78
N GLN A 404 25.34 7.11 12.67
CA GLN A 404 26.21 7.92 13.52
C GLN A 404 26.99 7.05 14.51
N SER A 405 26.34 6.06 15.15
CA SER A 405 26.99 5.12 16.06
C SER A 405 28.04 4.25 15.35
N THR A 406 27.73 3.71 14.17
CA THR A 406 28.70 2.94 13.39
C THR A 406 29.88 3.80 12.93
N ASN A 407 29.63 5.03 12.50
CA ASN A 407 30.70 5.97 12.13
C ASN A 407 31.58 6.33 13.34
N HIS A 408 31.00 6.46 14.53
CA HIS A 408 31.77 6.69 15.75
C HIS A 408 32.68 5.50 16.07
N MET A 409 32.15 4.28 16.01
CA MET A 409 32.92 3.05 16.21
C MET A 409 34.04 2.89 15.16
N ILE A 410 33.76 3.21 13.89
CA ILE A 410 34.77 3.20 12.82
C ILE A 410 35.91 4.15 13.18
N LYS A 411 35.60 5.40 13.59
CA LYS A 411 36.62 6.38 13.99
C LYS A 411 37.45 5.91 15.18
N GLU A 412 36.84 5.25 16.16
CA GLU A 412 37.58 4.66 17.29
C GLU A 412 38.50 3.53 16.84
N LEU A 413 38.03 2.64 15.96
CA LEU A 413 38.85 1.57 15.40
C LEU A 413 39.99 2.12 14.54
N GLU A 414 39.73 3.12 13.70
CA GLU A 414 40.74 3.83 12.91
C GLU A 414 41.82 4.46 13.81
N ALA A 415 41.41 5.15 14.88
CA ALA A 415 42.33 5.72 15.85
C ALA A 415 43.17 4.65 16.56
N ARG A 416 42.55 3.50 16.92
CA ARG A 416 43.27 2.37 17.53
C ARG A 416 44.27 1.74 16.57
N VAL A 417 43.92 1.61 15.28
CA VAL A 417 44.84 1.12 14.25
C VAL A 417 46.02 2.08 14.07
N GLN A 418 45.76 3.38 13.99
CA GLN A 418 46.84 4.39 13.91
C GLN A 418 47.77 4.33 15.13
N GLN A 419 47.20 4.20 16.34
CA GLN A 419 47.99 4.05 17.56
C GLN A 419 48.87 2.79 17.51
N LEU A 420 48.28 1.62 17.20
CA LEU A 420 49.03 0.36 17.13
C LEU A 420 50.10 0.39 16.05
N THR A 421 49.83 1.07 14.93
CA THR A 421 50.82 1.26 13.85
C THR A 421 52.00 2.08 14.37
N GLY A 422 51.74 3.20 15.05
CA GLY A 422 52.80 4.02 15.65
C GLY A 422 53.59 3.29 16.74
N GLU A 423 52.93 2.48 17.58
CA GLU A 423 53.59 1.63 18.58
C GLU A 423 54.48 0.57 17.92
N ALA A 424 54.01 -0.06 16.84
CA ALA A 424 54.78 -1.05 16.08
C ALA A 424 56.00 -0.42 15.38
N GLU A 425 55.84 0.76 14.77
CA GLU A 425 56.94 1.51 14.15
C GLU A 425 58.01 1.90 15.19
N ASN A 426 57.60 2.41 16.36
CA ASN A 426 58.51 2.75 17.44
C ASN A 426 59.25 1.51 17.99
N SER A 427 58.54 0.40 18.18
CA SER A 427 59.15 -0.88 18.58
C SER A 427 60.17 -1.38 17.54
N ASN A 428 59.84 -1.26 16.24
CA ASN A 428 60.75 -1.62 15.16
C ASN A 428 61.99 -0.72 15.14
N LEU A 429 61.81 0.60 15.33
CA LEU A 429 62.93 1.54 15.44
C LEU A 429 63.84 1.21 16.63
N GLN A 430 63.27 0.86 17.79
CA GLN A 430 64.06 0.40 18.95
C GLN A 430 64.81 -0.89 18.66
N ARG A 431 64.17 -1.87 18.00
CA ARG A 431 64.82 -3.11 17.56
C ARG A 431 65.96 -2.82 16.59
N GLN A 432 65.79 -1.91 15.63
CA GLN A 432 66.85 -1.51 14.70
C GLN A 432 68.03 -0.88 15.44
N LYS A 433 67.79 0.02 16.39
CA LYS A 433 68.84 0.60 17.26
C LYS A 433 69.60 -0.46 18.04
N LEU A 434 68.89 -1.40 18.67
CA LEU A 434 69.52 -2.51 19.41
C LEU A 434 70.36 -3.42 18.49
N ILE A 435 69.90 -3.69 17.26
CA ILE A 435 70.69 -4.45 16.28
C ILE A 435 71.97 -3.70 15.92
N GLN A 436 71.90 -2.38 15.73
CA GLN A 436 73.06 -1.56 15.45
C GLN A 436 74.06 -1.56 16.63
N GLU A 437 73.61 -1.30 17.85
CA GLU A 437 74.44 -1.34 19.06
C GLU A 437 75.06 -2.73 19.27
N LYS A 438 74.30 -3.81 19.03
CA LYS A 438 74.81 -5.18 19.06
C LYS A 438 75.93 -5.39 18.04
N ALA A 439 75.74 -4.97 16.79
CA ALA A 439 76.76 -5.09 15.76
C ALA A 439 78.02 -4.26 16.08
N GLU A 440 77.85 -3.10 16.71
CA GLU A 440 78.97 -2.28 17.19
C GLU A 440 79.75 -2.96 18.31
N LEU A 441 79.06 -3.55 19.29
CA LEU A 441 79.68 -4.34 20.36
C LEU A 441 80.40 -5.58 19.84
N GLU A 442 79.79 -6.33 18.92
CA GLU A 442 80.42 -7.49 18.28
C GLU A 442 81.71 -7.09 17.55
N ARG A 443 81.72 -5.94 16.87
CA ARG A 443 82.92 -5.40 16.22
C ARG A 443 84.01 -5.08 17.24
N CYS A 444 83.67 -4.36 18.32
CA CYS A 444 84.61 -4.04 19.39
C CYS A 444 85.20 -5.31 20.04
N TYR A 445 84.34 -6.30 20.34
CA TYR A 445 84.76 -7.60 20.85
C TYR A 445 85.76 -8.29 19.92
N GLN A 446 85.50 -8.30 18.60
CA GLN A 446 86.38 -8.91 17.62
C GLN A 446 87.74 -8.20 17.54
N ILE A 447 87.77 -6.87 17.63
CA ILE A 447 89.01 -6.08 17.70
C ILE A 447 89.80 -6.47 18.94
N THR A 448 89.19 -6.45 20.13
CA THR A 448 89.86 -6.83 21.38
C THR A 448 90.35 -8.28 21.37
N CYS A 449 89.61 -9.21 20.76
CA CYS A 449 90.08 -10.59 20.59
C CYS A 449 91.32 -10.67 19.68
N SER A 450 91.36 -9.88 18.61
CA SER A 450 92.50 -9.81 17.69
C SER A 450 93.72 -9.21 18.38
N GLU A 451 93.55 -8.12 19.13
CA GLU A 451 94.59 -7.50 19.97
C GLU A 451 95.12 -8.49 21.02
N LEU A 452 94.24 -9.22 21.71
CA LEU A 452 94.62 -10.24 22.68
C LEU A 452 95.42 -11.37 22.03
N GLN A 453 95.05 -11.80 20.82
CA GLN A 453 95.79 -12.81 20.07
C GLN A 453 97.17 -12.30 19.66
N GLU A 454 97.28 -11.04 19.23
CA GLU A 454 98.57 -10.41 18.91
C GLU A 454 99.47 -10.35 20.15
N VAL A 455 98.94 -9.92 21.31
CA VAL A 455 99.69 -9.90 22.58
C VAL A 455 100.13 -11.30 23.00
N LYS A 456 99.24 -12.30 22.89
CA LYS A 456 99.61 -13.70 23.14
C LYS A 456 100.74 -14.17 22.21
N ALA A 457 100.69 -13.83 20.94
CA ALA A 457 101.73 -14.16 19.97
C ALA A 457 103.05 -13.48 20.33
N ARG A 458 103.04 -12.16 20.61
CA ARG A 458 104.22 -11.42 21.09
C ARG A 458 104.83 -12.04 22.34
N ARG A 459 104.00 -12.36 23.34
CA ARG A 459 104.44 -13.03 24.56
C ARG A 459 105.11 -14.38 24.27
N ASN A 460 104.54 -15.18 23.37
CA ASN A 460 105.11 -16.48 23.01
C ASN A 460 106.48 -16.33 22.33
N THR A 461 106.62 -15.34 21.43
CA THR A 461 107.91 -15.03 20.80
C THR A 461 108.94 -14.60 21.84
N LEU A 462 108.59 -13.66 22.72
CA LEU A 462 109.46 -13.21 23.82
C LEU A 462 109.85 -14.37 24.76
N HIS A 463 108.95 -15.31 25.02
CA HIS A 463 109.25 -16.49 25.82
C HIS A 463 110.27 -17.41 25.13
N LYS A 464 110.10 -17.66 23.83
CA LYS A 464 111.07 -18.44 23.03
C LYS A 464 112.43 -17.75 22.99
N GLU A 465 112.47 -16.44 22.79
CA GLU A 465 113.70 -15.65 22.83
C GLU A 465 114.38 -15.73 24.20
N LYS A 466 113.62 -15.59 25.29
CA LYS A 466 114.12 -15.79 26.66
C LYS A 466 114.72 -17.18 26.83
N ASP A 467 114.04 -18.24 26.37
CA ASP A 467 114.53 -19.62 26.49
C ASP A 467 115.78 -19.85 25.64
N HIS A 468 115.84 -19.30 24.42
CA HIS A 468 117.06 -19.30 23.59
C HIS A 468 118.22 -18.62 24.32
N LEU A 469 117.99 -17.42 24.87
CA LEU A 469 119.01 -16.68 25.58
C LEU A 469 119.50 -17.43 26.83
N VAL A 470 118.59 -18.04 27.60
CA VAL A 470 118.95 -18.90 28.75
C VAL A 470 119.79 -20.09 28.31
N ASN A 471 119.40 -20.79 27.23
CA ASN A 471 120.17 -21.91 26.69
C ASN A 471 121.56 -21.48 26.22
N ASP A 472 121.68 -20.34 25.53
CA ASP A 472 122.97 -19.79 25.09
C ASP A 472 123.85 -19.44 26.29
N TYR A 473 123.29 -18.82 27.33
CA TYR A 473 124.01 -18.56 28.57
C TYR A 473 124.44 -19.85 29.28
N GLU A 474 123.57 -20.86 29.37
CA GLU A 474 123.93 -22.17 29.93
C GLU A 474 125.05 -22.85 29.14
N GLN A 475 125.00 -22.81 27.81
CA GLN A 475 126.05 -23.34 26.94
C GLN A 475 127.37 -22.59 27.14
N ASN A 476 127.34 -21.26 27.16
CA ASN A 476 128.51 -20.44 27.42
C ASN A 476 129.11 -20.73 28.80
N MET A 477 128.27 -20.86 29.84
CA MET A 477 128.71 -21.25 31.17
C MET A 477 129.34 -22.64 31.19
N LYS A 478 128.75 -23.63 30.49
CA LYS A 478 129.34 -24.98 30.35
C LYS A 478 130.67 -24.95 29.61
N LEU A 479 130.78 -24.17 28.54
CA LEU A 479 132.01 -24.01 27.77
C LEU A 479 133.10 -23.34 28.61
N LEU A 480 132.74 -22.30 29.35
CA LEU A 480 133.64 -21.61 30.28
C LEU A 480 134.08 -22.54 31.41
N GLN A 481 133.17 -23.31 31.99
CA GLN A 481 133.48 -24.35 32.99
C GLN A 481 134.45 -25.38 32.42
N THR A 482 134.19 -25.91 31.23
CA THR A 482 135.06 -26.89 30.55
C THR A 482 136.45 -26.31 30.30
N LYS A 483 136.54 -25.03 29.90
CA LYS A 483 137.80 -24.32 29.73
C LYS A 483 138.55 -24.19 31.06
N TYR A 484 137.88 -23.75 32.12
CA TYR A 484 138.49 -23.68 33.45
C TYR A 484 138.96 -25.05 33.95
N ASP A 485 138.18 -26.11 33.75
CA ASP A 485 138.56 -27.46 34.12
C ASP A 485 139.78 -27.94 33.31
N ALA A 486 139.86 -27.60 32.02
CA ALA A 486 141.02 -27.87 31.17
C ALA A 486 142.26 -27.09 31.64
N ASP A 487 142.12 -25.79 31.94
CA ASP A 487 143.20 -24.95 32.46
C ASP A 487 143.70 -25.47 33.82
N ILE A 488 142.78 -25.86 34.73
CA ILE A 488 143.12 -26.50 36.01
C ILE A 488 143.87 -27.82 35.79
N ASN A 489 143.43 -28.65 34.85
CA ASN A 489 144.10 -29.91 34.54
C ASN A 489 145.49 -29.70 33.92
N LEU A 490 145.64 -28.71 33.05
CA LEU A 490 146.94 -28.32 32.50
C LEU A 490 147.86 -27.82 33.61
N LEU A 491 147.37 -26.96 34.50
CA LEU A 491 148.13 -26.48 35.65
C LEU A 491 148.51 -27.62 36.60
N LYS A 492 147.62 -28.59 36.84
CA LYS A 492 147.93 -29.83 37.59
C LYS A 492 149.01 -30.65 36.88
N GLN A 493 148.95 -30.79 35.56
CA GLN A 493 149.97 -31.50 34.77
C GLN A 493 151.32 -30.77 34.83
N GLU A 494 151.34 -29.44 34.71
CA GLU A 494 152.53 -28.62 34.86
C GLU A 494 153.12 -28.70 36.27
N HIS A 495 152.28 -28.69 37.31
CA HIS A 495 152.71 -28.93 38.68
C HIS A 495 153.28 -30.33 38.85
N ALA A 496 152.64 -31.37 38.29
CA ALA A 496 153.15 -32.73 38.34
C ALA A 496 154.50 -32.86 37.62
N LEU A 497 154.64 -32.25 36.44
CA LEU A 497 155.90 -32.18 35.69
C LEU A 497 156.97 -31.39 36.46
N SER A 498 156.61 -30.27 37.08
CA SER A 498 157.53 -29.45 37.88
C SER A 498 157.94 -30.17 39.16
N ALA A 499 157.02 -30.85 39.84
CA ALA A 499 157.29 -31.69 41.00
C ALA A 499 158.16 -32.89 40.61
N SER A 500 157.92 -33.52 39.45
CA SER A 500 158.78 -34.58 38.91
C SER A 500 160.19 -34.08 38.60
N LYS A 501 160.33 -32.91 37.95
CA LYS A 501 161.64 -32.27 37.73
C LYS A 501 162.34 -31.93 39.04
N ALA A 502 161.63 -31.37 40.00
CA ALA A 502 162.18 -31.06 41.32
C ALA A 502 162.60 -32.34 42.05
N SER A 503 161.80 -33.39 42.00
CA SER A 503 162.14 -34.71 42.55
C SER A 503 163.37 -35.31 41.87
N SER A 504 163.47 -35.24 40.54
CA SER A 504 164.65 -35.67 39.79
C SER A 504 165.91 -34.89 40.19
N MET A 505 165.79 -33.57 40.37
CA MET A 505 166.89 -32.72 40.84
C MET A 505 167.27 -33.06 42.29
N ILE A 506 166.30 -33.36 43.15
CA ILE A 506 166.56 -33.83 44.52
C ILE A 506 167.30 -35.17 44.47
N GLU A 507 166.88 -36.11 43.63
CA GLU A 507 167.50 -37.41 43.47
C GLU A 507 168.95 -37.29 42.95
N GLU A 508 169.21 -36.37 42.01
CA GLU A 508 170.57 -36.00 41.58
C GLU A 508 171.41 -35.40 42.72
N LEU A 509 170.84 -34.49 43.52
CA LEU A 509 171.52 -33.91 44.68
C LEU A 509 171.80 -34.96 45.77
N GLU A 510 170.88 -35.88 46.01
CA GLU A 510 171.05 -37.00 46.93
C GLU A 510 172.18 -37.94 46.46
N GLN A 511 172.25 -38.26 45.17
CA GLN A 511 173.38 -39.00 44.59
C GLN A 511 174.71 -38.27 44.80
N ASN A 512 174.75 -36.96 44.56
CA ASN A 512 175.96 -36.15 44.81
C ASN A 512 176.37 -36.18 46.30
N VAL A 513 175.40 -36.10 47.22
CA VAL A 513 175.66 -36.24 48.67
C VAL A 513 176.21 -37.63 49.00
N CYS A 514 175.68 -38.70 48.40
CA CYS A 514 176.21 -40.05 48.56
C CYS A 514 177.65 -40.18 48.05
N GLN A 515 177.97 -39.60 46.89
CA GLN A 515 179.34 -39.59 46.35
C GLN A 515 180.31 -38.84 47.27
N LEU A 516 179.92 -37.67 47.78
CA LEU A 516 180.73 -36.92 48.75
C LEU A 516 180.96 -37.69 50.06
N LYS A 517 179.95 -38.41 50.55
CA LYS A 517 180.10 -39.29 51.73
C LYS A 517 181.10 -40.43 51.48
N GLN A 518 181.12 -41.01 50.28
CA GLN A 518 182.06 -42.08 49.94
C GLN A 518 183.50 -41.57 49.85
N GLN A 519 183.71 -40.40 49.25
CA GLN A 519 185.03 -39.74 49.21
C GLN A 519 185.56 -39.40 50.61
N LEU A 520 184.68 -38.98 51.53
CA LEU A 520 185.06 -38.72 52.93
C LEU A 520 185.54 -40.01 53.63
N GLN A 521 184.82 -41.12 53.46
CA GLN A 521 185.21 -42.42 54.03
C GLN A 521 186.56 -42.93 53.49
N GLU A 522 186.82 -42.76 52.19
CA GLU A 522 188.10 -43.16 51.59
C GLU A 522 189.29 -42.32 52.11
N SER A 523 189.07 -41.01 52.32
CA SER A 523 190.06 -40.10 52.88
C SER A 523 190.39 -40.42 54.34
N GLU A 524 189.37 -40.76 55.16
CA GLU A 524 189.57 -41.22 56.53
C GLU A 524 190.36 -42.54 56.61
N LEU A 525 190.15 -43.46 55.66
CA LEU A 525 190.86 -44.74 55.61
C LEU A 525 192.35 -44.55 55.26
N GLN A 526 192.66 -43.64 54.34
CA GLN A 526 194.03 -43.27 53.98
C GLN A 526 194.79 -42.66 55.17
N GLY A 527 194.16 -41.79 55.94
CA GLY A 527 194.76 -41.20 57.14
C GLY A 527 195.14 -42.24 58.21
N LYS A 528 194.30 -43.26 58.40
CA LYS A 528 194.59 -44.36 59.35
C LYS A 528 195.75 -45.26 58.93
N GLN A 529 196.02 -45.41 57.64
CA GLN A 529 197.11 -46.24 57.14
C GLN A 529 198.48 -45.56 57.32
N GLN A 530 198.58 -44.25 57.09
CA GLN A 530 199.82 -43.49 57.26
C GLN A 530 200.32 -43.44 58.71
N LEU A 531 199.41 -43.41 59.68
CA LEU A 531 199.76 -43.44 61.11
C LEU A 531 200.41 -44.77 61.54
N ARG A 532 199.95 -45.90 60.97
CA ARG A 532 200.55 -47.22 61.28
C ARG A 532 201.97 -47.36 60.75
N ASP A 533 202.26 -46.77 59.59
CA ASP A 533 203.58 -46.89 58.96
C ASP A 533 204.64 -46.01 59.64
N GLN A 534 204.24 -44.88 60.25
CA GLN A 534 205.15 -44.06 61.06
C GLN A 534 205.55 -44.73 62.38
N GLU A 535 204.62 -45.40 63.06
CA GLU A 535 204.86 -46.10 64.33
C GLU A 535 205.91 -47.22 64.20
N ASN A 536 205.84 -47.99 63.12
CA ASN A 536 206.77 -49.10 62.86
C ASN A 536 208.20 -48.62 62.59
N LYS A 537 208.36 -47.43 62.02
CA LYS A 537 209.67 -46.83 61.71
C LYS A 537 210.42 -46.44 62.99
N PHE A 538 209.71 -45.86 63.95
CA PHE A 538 210.27 -45.48 65.25
C PHE A 538 210.75 -46.69 66.09
N GLN A 539 210.10 -47.85 65.97
CA GLN A 539 210.50 -49.06 66.69
C GLN A 539 211.83 -49.66 66.18
N MET A 540 212.14 -49.57 64.88
CA MET A 540 213.40 -50.08 64.33
C MET A 540 214.61 -49.25 64.75
N GLU A 541 214.48 -47.92 64.80
CA GLU A 541 215.57 -47.01 65.22
C GLU A 541 215.97 -47.22 66.68
N LYS A 542 215.00 -47.52 67.55
CA LYS A 542 215.23 -47.79 68.98
C LYS A 542 216.09 -49.05 69.20
N SER A 543 215.86 -50.08 68.41
CA SER A 543 216.57 -51.36 68.51
C SER A 543 218.03 -51.25 68.06
N HIS A 544 218.30 -50.40 67.06
CA HIS A 544 219.63 -50.25 66.46
C HIS A 544 220.62 -49.48 67.36
N LEU A 545 220.12 -48.51 68.16
CA LEU A 545 220.95 -47.74 69.09
C LEU A 545 221.41 -48.60 70.28
N LYS A 546 220.57 -49.52 70.76
CA LYS A 546 220.86 -50.37 71.93
C LYS A 546 222.04 -51.33 71.68
N HIS A 547 222.08 -51.95 70.50
CA HIS A 547 223.15 -52.89 70.13
C HIS A 547 224.53 -52.22 70.02
N THR A 548 224.56 -50.93 69.70
CA THR A 548 225.81 -50.18 69.47
C THR A 548 226.52 -49.84 70.79
N TYR A 549 225.77 -49.64 71.88
CA TYR A 549 226.33 -49.37 73.21
C TYR A 549 226.81 -50.64 73.93
N GLU A 550 226.19 -51.79 73.66
CA GLU A 550 226.59 -53.09 74.23
C GLU A 550 227.94 -53.58 73.66
N LYS A 551 228.23 -53.31 72.37
CA LYS A 551 229.50 -53.72 71.74
C LYS A 551 230.72 -52.95 72.29
N LYS A 552 230.57 -51.66 72.62
CA LYS A 552 231.66 -50.86 73.22
C LYS A 552 231.96 -51.23 74.68
N ALA A 553 231.01 -51.82 75.40
CA ALA A 553 231.21 -52.28 76.77
C ALA A 553 232.00 -53.60 76.85
N HIS A 554 231.97 -54.42 75.78
CA HIS A 554 232.65 -55.72 75.76
C HIS A 554 234.13 -55.63 75.37
N ASP A 555 234.51 -54.67 74.51
CA ASP A 555 235.87 -54.60 73.95
C ASP A 555 236.91 -53.98 74.94
N LEU A 556 236.49 -53.21 75.96
CA LEU A 556 237.43 -52.68 76.97
C LEU A 556 237.53 -53.54 78.24
N GLN A 557 236.66 -54.53 78.42
CA GLN A 557 236.79 -55.56 79.47
C GLN A 557 237.79 -56.67 79.07
N SER A 558 238.22 -56.73 77.80
CA SER A 558 239.11 -57.77 77.26
C SER A 558 240.62 -57.47 77.39
N GLU A 559 241.03 -56.24 77.70
CA GLU A 559 242.45 -55.84 77.77
C GLU A 559 242.94 -55.60 79.22
N LEU A 560 242.28 -56.20 80.22
CA LEU A 560 242.73 -56.23 81.62
C LEU A 560 243.36 -57.58 82.02
N ASP A 561 243.25 -58.66 81.22
CA ASP A 561 243.47 -60.03 81.72
C ASP A 561 244.69 -60.83 81.21
N LYS A 562 245.62 -60.30 80.40
CA LYS A 562 246.92 -61.00 80.12
C LYS A 562 248.14 -60.08 79.99
N GLY A 563 248.48 -59.46 81.12
CA GLY A 563 249.84 -59.00 81.45
C GLY A 563 250.39 -59.76 82.67
N LYS A 564 250.55 -61.08 82.52
CA LYS A 564 251.51 -61.94 83.24
C LYS A 564 251.82 -63.12 82.31
N GLU A 565 253.09 -63.14 81.87
CA GLU A 565 253.69 -63.87 80.73
C GLU A 565 253.24 -63.37 79.35
#